data_AF-A0A8J6VPF4-F1
#
_entry.id   AF-A0A8J6VPF4-F1
#
_cell.length_a   1.000
_cell.length_b   1.000
_cell.length_c   1.000
_cell.angle_alpha   90.00
_cell.angle_beta   90.00
_cell.angle_gamma   90.00
#
_symmetry.space_group_name_H-M   'P 1'
#
loop_
_entity.id
_entity.type
_entity.pdbx_description
1 polymer ?
#
loop_
_entity_poly.entity_id
_entity_poly.type
_entity_poly.pdbx_seq_one_letter_code
_entity_poly.pdbx_strand_id
1 'polypeptide(L)'
;MLVFFIHGVATRDVKYADPLKRSIQESCAQLGKALPHFYSCFWGNALNDVSRMWNLIHQDLQNYKKKHPQSDVQEIFRYQTFREGFLSEFVGDMFTYLNPKRGVEIRKAIAQQLLAFIKDHPEETELHIVSHSLGTVILWDILFSEKFHPKDPAFYIRSVINGLEGDRTGRKLQLKSITTMGSPILFFNTMLGISPERVKEFTLTYRDDSLRWLNVIHSSDVIAYPLGAGLAIDETYHLSHEDVYVSTDANFAEKAARSIGQMEAAMALGAGEAHVSYWNCGKTSSSIVCNILDIKEANLSGDTSIQSVIALLENVSGMTCDQMRLHVNDNPANSLSFKDGSGRLHHVINVARIHHVYIFDHNNLCQFSGYVGWVHTDSFLQALLLLEKTFCCSSAS
;
A
#
# COMPACT_ATOMS: atom_id res chain seq x y z
N MET A 1 7.19 -17.84 10.57
CA MET A 1 8.03 -16.86 9.84
C MET A 1 8.17 -15.57 10.64
N LEU A 2 9.24 -14.80 10.43
CA LEU A 2 9.47 -13.47 11.04
C LEU A 2 9.07 -12.35 10.09
N VAL A 3 8.28 -11.38 10.57
CA VAL A 3 7.91 -10.18 9.81
C VAL A 3 8.35 -8.93 10.58
N PHE A 4 9.36 -8.25 10.04
CA PHE A 4 10.00 -7.10 10.66
C PHE A 4 9.56 -5.79 9.99
N PHE A 5 8.91 -4.91 10.74
CA PHE A 5 8.48 -3.61 10.23
C PHE A 5 9.54 -2.54 10.45
N ILE A 6 9.82 -1.76 9.41
CA ILE A 6 10.69 -0.58 9.46
C ILE A 6 9.92 0.63 8.94
N HIS A 7 9.43 1.45 9.85
CA HIS A 7 8.82 2.73 9.49
C HIS A 7 9.87 3.84 9.33
N GLY A 8 9.51 4.86 8.55
CA GLY A 8 10.17 6.16 8.53
C GLY A 8 9.96 6.92 9.84
N VAL A 9 10.15 8.23 9.83
CA VAL A 9 9.85 9.03 11.03
C VAL A 9 8.60 9.87 10.80
N ALA A 10 8.00 10.23 11.92
CA ALA A 10 6.71 10.88 12.19
C ALA A 10 5.97 10.10 13.28
N THR A 11 6.14 8.77 13.34
CA THR A 11 5.41 8.00 14.35
C THR A 11 6.19 7.87 15.67
N ARG A 12 5.74 8.63 16.67
CA ARG A 12 6.18 8.52 18.09
C ARG A 12 5.53 7.34 18.81
N ASP A 13 4.57 6.69 18.17
CA ASP A 13 3.88 5.52 18.69
C ASP A 13 4.57 4.23 18.23
N VAL A 14 4.98 3.40 19.18
CA VAL A 14 5.54 2.06 18.90
C VAL A 14 4.51 1.12 18.24
N LYS A 15 3.22 1.48 18.32
CA LYS A 15 2.07 0.71 17.81
C LYS A 15 1.62 1.08 16.40
N TYR A 16 2.41 1.85 15.66
CA TYR A 16 2.05 2.34 14.32
C TYR A 16 1.57 1.25 13.35
N ALA A 17 2.16 0.06 13.42
CA ALA A 17 1.84 -1.06 12.54
C ALA A 17 0.77 -2.01 13.11
N ASP A 18 0.27 -1.78 14.33
CA ASP A 18 -0.67 -2.71 14.97
C ASP A 18 -1.95 -2.95 14.16
N PRO A 19 -2.58 -1.94 13.50
CA PRO A 19 -3.73 -2.19 12.63
C PRO A 19 -3.38 -3.13 11.46
N LEU A 20 -2.26 -2.88 10.79
CA LEU A 20 -1.81 -3.68 9.66
C LEU A 20 -1.42 -5.10 10.08
N LYS A 21 -0.70 -5.25 11.19
CA LYS A 21 -0.36 -6.56 11.78
C LYS A 21 -1.61 -7.37 12.05
N ARG A 22 -2.63 -6.77 12.68
CA ARG A 22 -3.90 -7.45 12.97
C ARG A 22 -4.55 -7.94 11.69
N SER A 23 -4.65 -7.09 10.68
CA SER A 23 -5.25 -7.47 9.39
C SER A 23 -4.48 -8.60 8.68
N ILE A 24 -3.14 -8.58 8.73
CA ILE A 24 -2.32 -9.67 8.20
C ILE A 24 -2.54 -10.96 9.00
N GLN A 25 -2.60 -10.90 10.34
CA GLN A 25 -2.88 -12.06 11.19
C GLN A 25 -4.24 -12.69 10.89
N GLU A 26 -5.28 -11.85 10.78
CA GLU A 26 -6.64 -12.27 10.46
C GLU A 26 -6.68 -12.96 9.10
N SER A 27 -6.01 -12.39 8.09
CA SER A 27 -5.92 -12.98 6.74
C SER A 27 -5.19 -14.32 6.74
N CYS A 28 -4.04 -14.42 7.44
CA CYS A 28 -3.33 -15.69 7.58
C CYS A 28 -4.16 -16.75 8.32
N ALA A 29 -4.88 -16.36 9.36
CA ALA A 29 -5.77 -17.24 10.13
C ALA A 29 -6.92 -17.76 9.25
N GLN A 30 -7.56 -16.90 8.46
CA GLN A 30 -8.62 -17.27 7.52
C GLN A 30 -8.13 -18.28 6.46
N LEU A 31 -6.87 -18.15 6.03
CA LEU A 31 -6.24 -19.10 5.11
C LEU A 31 -5.73 -20.40 5.78
N GLY A 32 -5.90 -20.55 7.09
CA GLY A 32 -5.36 -21.69 7.83
C GLY A 32 -3.83 -21.79 7.80
N LYS A 33 -3.14 -20.65 7.66
CA LYS A 33 -1.66 -20.57 7.62
C LYS A 33 -1.09 -20.27 9.01
N ALA A 34 0.19 -20.61 9.19
CA ALA A 34 0.91 -20.29 10.42
C ALA A 34 0.94 -18.77 10.64
N LEU A 35 0.70 -18.34 11.87
CA LEU A 35 0.69 -16.93 12.21
C LEU A 35 2.11 -16.38 12.24
N PRO A 36 2.42 -15.31 11.49
CA PRO A 36 3.72 -14.66 11.54
C PRO A 36 3.99 -14.05 12.92
N HIS A 37 5.27 -14.10 13.33
CA HIS A 37 5.78 -13.29 14.43
C HIS A 37 6.07 -11.88 13.91
N PHE A 38 5.64 -10.86 14.65
CA PHE A 38 5.79 -9.47 14.23
C PHE A 38 6.65 -8.67 15.18
N TYR A 39 7.43 -7.77 14.61
CA TYR A 39 8.13 -6.74 15.37
C TYR A 39 8.03 -5.38 14.67
N SER A 40 7.62 -4.34 15.41
CA SER A 40 7.66 -2.95 14.94
C SER A 40 8.95 -2.30 15.37
N CYS A 41 9.88 -2.08 14.44
CA CYS A 41 11.08 -1.33 14.77
C CYS A 41 10.73 0.13 15.09
N PHE A 42 11.27 0.63 16.20
CA PHE A 42 11.10 2.01 16.65
C PHE A 42 12.45 2.69 16.88
N TRP A 43 12.62 3.88 16.33
CA TRP A 43 13.87 4.64 16.42
C TRP A 43 13.61 6.16 16.50
N GLY A 44 12.37 6.57 16.79
CA GLY A 44 11.93 7.98 16.84
C GLY A 44 12.64 8.84 17.90
N ASN A 45 13.39 8.25 18.82
CA ASN A 45 14.20 8.99 19.81
C ASN A 45 15.36 9.79 19.18
N ALA A 46 15.71 9.54 17.91
CA ALA A 46 16.78 10.25 17.19
C ALA A 46 16.37 11.60 16.57
N LEU A 47 15.12 12.03 16.79
CA LEU A 47 14.50 13.15 16.08
C LEU A 47 15.03 14.55 16.41
N ASN A 48 14.91 15.43 15.41
CA ASN A 48 15.14 16.87 15.53
C ASN A 48 13.88 17.63 15.98
N ASP A 49 14.10 18.81 16.58
CA ASP A 49 13.04 19.74 16.98
C ASP A 49 12.57 20.57 15.77
N VAL A 50 11.79 19.94 14.88
CA VAL A 50 11.12 20.60 13.74
C VAL A 50 10.23 21.74 14.23
N SER A 51 9.68 21.63 15.45
CA SER A 51 8.90 22.69 16.10
C SER A 51 9.73 23.96 16.32
N ARG A 52 11.02 23.85 16.67
CA ARG A 52 11.90 25.01 16.78
C ARG A 52 12.06 25.75 15.46
N MET A 53 12.21 25.03 14.35
CA MET A 53 12.28 25.63 13.01
C MET A 53 11.00 26.41 12.71
N TRP A 54 9.84 25.80 12.94
CA TRP A 54 8.55 26.46 12.71
C TRP A 54 8.31 27.64 13.63
N ASN A 55 8.74 27.60 14.88
CA ASN A 55 8.66 28.76 15.78
C ASN A 55 9.41 29.97 15.21
N LEU A 56 10.58 29.77 14.59
CA LEU A 56 11.33 30.84 13.94
C LEU A 56 10.61 31.35 12.68
N ILE A 57 10.09 30.46 11.84
CA ILE A 57 9.31 30.84 10.65
C ILE A 57 8.09 31.67 11.05
N HIS A 58 7.33 31.23 12.05
CA HIS A 58 6.19 31.97 12.57
C HIS A 58 6.60 33.34 13.10
N GLN A 59 7.71 33.44 13.83
CA GLN A 59 8.23 34.71 14.31
C GLN A 59 8.55 35.68 13.15
N ASP A 60 9.17 35.20 12.08
CA ASP A 60 9.49 36.01 10.91
C ASP A 60 8.25 36.43 10.13
N LEU A 61 7.27 35.54 9.95
CA LEU A 61 5.98 35.89 9.32
C LEU A 61 5.23 36.95 10.13
N GLN A 62 5.25 36.85 11.47
CA GLN A 62 4.66 37.85 12.36
C GLN A 62 5.40 39.19 12.28
N ASN A 63 6.73 39.18 12.25
CA ASN A 63 7.54 40.38 12.08
C ASN A 63 7.29 41.04 10.72
N TYR A 64 7.10 40.24 9.67
CA TYR A 64 6.75 40.74 8.34
C TYR A 64 5.37 41.42 8.35
N LYS A 65 4.35 40.79 8.92
CA LYS A 65 2.99 41.36 9.02
C LYS A 65 2.97 42.67 9.81
N LYS A 66 3.79 42.81 10.85
CA LYS A 66 3.96 44.07 11.59
C LYS A 66 4.55 45.19 10.72
N LYS A 67 5.52 44.86 9.85
CA LYS A 67 6.14 45.83 8.92
C LYS A 67 5.25 46.15 7.72
N HIS A 68 4.41 45.20 7.31
CA HIS A 68 3.53 45.31 6.15
C HIS A 68 2.08 44.94 6.52
N PRO A 69 1.33 45.84 7.19
CA PRO A 69 0.00 45.52 7.69
C PRO A 69 -1.02 45.10 6.61
N GLN A 70 -0.86 45.62 5.39
CA GLN A 70 -1.76 45.36 4.25
C GLN A 70 -1.50 44.01 3.57
N SER A 71 -0.39 43.35 3.87
CA SER A 71 -0.03 42.08 3.23
C SER A 71 -0.81 40.91 3.81
N ASP A 72 -1.32 40.00 2.98
CA ASP A 72 -1.82 38.71 3.43
C ASP A 72 -0.66 37.71 3.57
N VAL A 73 -0.43 37.23 4.79
CA VAL A 73 0.63 36.26 5.09
C VAL A 73 0.35 34.93 4.40
N GLN A 74 -0.93 34.54 4.26
CA GLN A 74 -1.32 33.30 3.60
C GLN A 74 -1.03 33.35 2.09
N GLU A 75 -1.17 34.53 1.46
CA GLU A 75 -0.82 34.70 0.05
C GLU A 75 0.70 34.75 -0.20
N ILE A 76 1.46 35.32 0.75
CA ILE A 76 2.92 35.45 0.66
C ILE A 76 3.61 34.12 0.96
N PHE A 77 3.09 33.35 1.91
CA PHE A 77 3.64 32.06 2.33
C PHE A 77 2.65 30.92 2.07
N ARG A 78 2.39 30.67 0.79
CA ARG A 78 1.39 29.70 0.32
C ARG A 78 1.67 28.27 0.77
N TYR A 79 0.58 27.52 0.94
CA TYR A 79 0.59 26.10 1.34
C TYR A 79 1.24 25.89 2.71
N GLN A 80 1.10 26.84 3.64
CA GLN A 80 1.71 26.78 4.96
C GLN A 80 1.39 25.45 5.68
N THR A 81 0.14 24.99 5.65
CA THR A 81 -0.27 23.72 6.26
C THR A 81 0.48 22.52 5.69
N PHE A 82 0.61 22.43 4.35
CA PHE A 82 1.36 21.35 3.70
C PHE A 82 2.87 21.43 4.01
N ARG A 83 3.42 22.65 4.02
CA ARG A 83 4.83 22.90 4.38
C ARG A 83 5.11 22.49 5.82
N GLU A 84 4.25 22.89 6.75
CA GLU A 84 4.41 22.67 8.19
C GLU A 84 4.18 21.24 8.62
N GLY A 85 3.18 20.58 8.04
CA GLY A 85 2.97 19.15 8.25
C GLY A 85 3.91 18.33 7.38
N PHE A 86 3.32 17.68 6.38
CA PHE A 86 3.96 16.60 5.62
C PHE A 86 5.37 16.92 5.10
N LEU A 87 5.58 18.08 4.48
CA LEU A 87 6.88 18.40 3.87
C LEU A 87 7.98 18.54 4.92
N SER A 88 7.72 19.25 6.02
CA SER A 88 8.73 19.47 7.07
C SER A 88 9.04 18.21 7.86
N GLU A 89 8.02 17.39 8.14
CA GLU A 89 8.22 16.09 8.77
C GLU A 89 9.11 15.23 7.88
N PHE A 90 8.71 15.00 6.62
CA PHE A 90 9.46 14.18 5.69
C PHE A 90 10.92 14.65 5.48
N VAL A 91 11.12 15.95 5.23
CA VAL A 91 12.45 16.53 5.00
C VAL A 91 13.29 16.54 6.29
N GLY A 92 12.67 16.82 7.44
CA GLY A 92 13.33 16.79 8.74
C GLY A 92 13.86 15.39 9.07
N ASP A 93 13.10 14.37 8.72
CA ASP A 93 13.44 12.97 8.94
C ASP A 93 14.59 12.52 8.04
N MET A 94 14.53 12.92 6.77
CA MET A 94 15.63 12.75 5.82
C MET A 94 16.93 13.32 6.38
N PHE A 95 16.94 14.59 6.79
CA PHE A 95 18.15 15.23 7.33
C PHE A 95 18.63 14.57 8.62
N THR A 96 17.70 14.06 9.43
CA THR A 96 18.03 13.31 10.64
C THR A 96 18.78 12.02 10.30
N TYR A 97 18.32 11.24 9.31
CA TYR A 97 19.02 10.02 8.90
C TYR A 97 20.36 10.28 8.20
N LEU A 98 20.41 11.28 7.32
CA LEU A 98 21.61 11.64 6.56
C LEU A 98 22.71 12.25 7.44
N ASN A 99 22.36 12.72 8.64
CA ASN A 99 23.37 13.15 9.61
C ASN A 99 24.29 11.96 9.99
N PRO A 100 25.62 12.07 9.84
CA PRO A 100 26.53 10.94 10.05
C PRO A 100 26.44 10.29 11.42
N LYS A 101 26.19 11.08 12.48
CA LYS A 101 26.09 10.56 13.85
C LYS A 101 24.73 9.91 14.09
N ARG A 102 23.64 10.61 13.75
CA ARG A 102 22.29 10.11 14.00
C ARG A 102 21.93 8.95 13.10
N GLY A 103 22.37 8.94 11.85
CA GLY A 103 22.22 7.80 10.95
C GLY A 103 22.82 6.52 11.53
N VAL A 104 24.01 6.60 12.15
CA VAL A 104 24.62 5.46 12.86
C VAL A 104 23.78 5.03 14.07
N GLU A 105 23.27 5.96 14.86
CA GLU A 105 22.40 5.68 16.01
C GLU A 105 21.09 4.98 15.59
N ILE A 106 20.49 5.42 14.48
CA ILE A 106 19.28 4.82 13.88
C ILE A 106 19.58 3.38 13.43
N ARG A 107 20.64 3.19 12.63
CA ARG A 107 21.05 1.84 12.19
C ARG A 107 21.38 0.93 13.37
N LYS A 108 21.99 1.47 14.44
CA LYS A 108 22.25 0.72 15.67
C LYS A 108 20.96 0.28 16.35
N ALA A 109 19.98 1.16 16.47
CA ALA A 109 18.68 0.83 17.07
C ALA A 109 17.95 -0.25 16.26
N ILE A 110 17.94 -0.14 14.92
CA ILE A 110 17.36 -1.15 14.02
C ILE A 110 18.07 -2.49 14.20
N ALA A 111 19.41 -2.50 14.16
CA ALA A 111 20.21 -3.71 14.31
C ALA A 111 19.94 -4.42 15.65
N GLN A 112 19.92 -3.67 16.77
CA GLN A 112 19.66 -4.23 18.09
C GLN A 112 18.27 -4.87 18.18
N GLN A 113 17.25 -4.20 17.64
CA GLN A 113 15.87 -4.69 17.65
C GLN A 113 15.69 -5.92 16.76
N LEU A 114 16.28 -5.93 15.55
CA LEU A 114 16.25 -7.10 14.68
C LEU A 114 16.96 -8.29 15.33
N LEU A 115 18.15 -8.10 15.90
CA LEU A 115 18.90 -9.17 16.55
C LEU A 115 18.16 -9.74 17.77
N ALA A 116 17.51 -8.89 18.58
CA ALA A 116 16.69 -9.33 19.69
C ALA A 116 15.50 -10.18 19.18
N PHE A 117 14.79 -9.70 18.17
CA PHE A 117 13.66 -10.40 17.57
C PHE A 117 14.04 -11.78 17.03
N ILE A 118 15.17 -11.89 16.33
CA ILE A 118 15.68 -13.17 15.83
C ILE A 118 16.06 -14.13 16.96
N LYS A 119 16.62 -13.60 18.05
CA LYS A 119 17.03 -14.38 19.22
C LYS A 119 15.82 -14.93 19.97
N ASP A 120 14.73 -14.16 20.04
CA ASP A 120 13.50 -14.55 20.73
C ASP A 120 12.69 -15.61 19.96
N HIS A 121 13.02 -15.84 18.69
CA HIS A 121 12.38 -16.83 17.80
C HIS A 121 13.42 -17.74 17.10
N PRO A 122 14.15 -18.58 17.87
CA PRO A 122 15.25 -19.41 17.36
C PRO A 122 14.83 -20.49 16.36
N GLU A 123 13.55 -20.83 16.28
CA GLU A 123 12.97 -21.81 15.35
C GLU A 123 12.75 -21.24 13.94
N GLU A 124 12.61 -19.91 13.81
CA GLU A 124 12.12 -19.29 12.58
C GLU A 124 13.21 -18.93 11.58
N THR A 125 13.23 -19.55 10.40
CA THR A 125 14.31 -19.42 9.41
C THR A 125 14.06 -18.37 8.32
N GLU A 126 12.83 -17.90 8.21
CA GLU A 126 12.37 -16.98 7.17
C GLU A 126 12.17 -15.57 7.72
N LEU A 127 12.68 -14.59 6.99
CA LEU A 127 12.52 -13.18 7.27
C LEU A 127 11.74 -12.51 6.13
N HIS A 128 10.76 -11.69 6.51
CA HIS A 128 10.05 -10.77 5.64
C HIS A 128 10.19 -9.36 6.21
N ILE A 129 10.46 -8.38 5.37
CA ILE A 129 10.61 -6.99 5.81
C ILE A 129 9.51 -6.14 5.19
N VAL A 130 8.75 -5.44 6.04
CA VAL A 130 7.74 -4.48 5.59
C VAL A 130 8.20 -3.08 5.97
N SER A 131 8.31 -2.21 4.99
CA SER A 131 8.93 -0.91 5.17
C SER A 131 8.08 0.22 4.62
N HIS A 132 8.13 1.38 5.27
CA HIS A 132 7.28 2.52 4.95
C HIS A 132 8.06 3.83 4.91
N SER A 133 7.76 4.71 3.94
CA SER A 133 8.33 6.05 3.85
C SER A 133 9.86 6.03 3.87
N LEU A 134 10.51 6.91 4.65
CA LEU A 134 11.95 6.93 4.86
C LEU A 134 12.52 5.59 5.36
N GLY A 135 11.71 4.76 6.03
CA GLY A 135 12.11 3.40 6.40
C GLY A 135 12.56 2.59 5.18
N THR A 136 11.94 2.82 4.01
CA THR A 136 12.27 2.11 2.77
C THR A 136 13.64 2.52 2.26
N VAL A 137 13.98 3.80 2.38
CA VAL A 137 15.31 4.35 2.05
C VAL A 137 16.37 3.83 3.03
N ILE A 138 16.04 3.77 4.33
CA ILE A 138 16.96 3.26 5.35
C ILE A 138 17.26 1.78 5.10
N LEU A 139 16.24 0.98 4.79
CA LEU A 139 16.42 -0.41 4.39
C LEU A 139 17.30 -0.51 3.14
N TRP A 140 16.97 0.25 2.09
CA TRP A 140 17.75 0.31 0.84
C TRP A 140 19.22 0.64 1.08
N ASP A 141 19.50 1.70 1.84
CA ASP A 141 20.85 2.13 2.20
C ASP A 141 21.56 1.04 3.01
N ILE A 142 20.91 0.49 4.05
CA ILE A 142 21.47 -0.59 4.87
C ILE A 142 21.83 -1.81 4.03
N LEU A 143 20.99 -2.24 3.09
CA LEU A 143 21.23 -3.48 2.35
C LEU A 143 22.30 -3.32 1.27
N PHE A 144 22.35 -2.19 0.57
CA PHE A 144 23.08 -2.10 -0.71
C PHE A 144 24.15 -1.01 -0.80
N SER A 145 24.26 -0.12 0.19
CA SER A 145 25.23 0.99 0.18
C SER A 145 26.63 0.58 0.61
N GLU A 146 27.65 0.98 -0.15
CA GLU A 146 29.06 0.69 0.16
C GLU A 146 29.76 1.78 0.97
N LYS A 147 29.06 2.87 1.26
CA LYS A 147 29.65 4.04 1.95
C LYS A 147 29.97 3.79 3.43
N PHE A 148 29.51 2.68 4.00
CA PHE A 148 29.61 2.44 5.44
C PHE A 148 31.02 2.01 5.86
N HIS A 149 31.46 2.53 7.00
CA HIS A 149 32.66 2.04 7.64
C HIS A 149 32.47 0.57 8.08
N PRO A 150 33.49 -0.31 8.06
CA PRO A 150 33.35 -1.74 8.42
C PRO A 150 32.74 -2.04 9.80
N LYS A 151 32.78 -1.07 10.72
CA LYS A 151 32.19 -1.17 12.07
C LYS A 151 30.77 -0.59 12.18
N ASP A 152 30.20 -0.15 11.07
CA ASP A 152 28.87 0.44 11.03
C ASP A 152 27.80 -0.61 11.37
N PRO A 153 26.75 -0.26 12.13
CA PRO A 153 25.68 -1.18 12.45
C PRO A 153 24.94 -1.80 11.25
N ALA A 154 25.02 -1.21 10.06
CA ALA A 154 24.50 -1.81 8.83
C ALA A 154 25.01 -3.25 8.63
N PHE A 155 26.29 -3.50 8.92
CA PHE A 155 26.89 -4.83 8.74
C PHE A 155 26.35 -5.87 9.73
N TYR A 156 25.81 -5.48 10.89
CA TYR A 156 25.12 -6.41 11.78
C TYR A 156 23.80 -6.90 11.17
N ILE A 157 23.07 -6.00 10.49
CA ILE A 157 21.82 -6.36 9.80
C ILE A 157 22.13 -7.26 8.60
N ARG A 158 23.16 -6.91 7.80
CA ARG A 158 23.60 -7.76 6.68
C ARG A 158 24.06 -9.15 7.15
N SER A 159 24.75 -9.23 8.28
CA SER A 159 25.31 -10.50 8.78
C SER A 159 24.26 -11.58 9.10
N VAL A 160 23.01 -11.19 9.38
CA VAL A 160 21.92 -12.13 9.69
C VAL A 160 21.06 -12.49 8.49
N ILE A 161 21.35 -11.95 7.30
CA ILE A 161 20.61 -12.23 6.07
C ILE A 161 21.51 -13.06 5.15
N ASN A 162 21.00 -14.20 4.67
CA ASN A 162 21.68 -15.03 3.67
C ASN A 162 21.94 -14.23 2.40
N GLY A 163 23.12 -14.41 1.80
CA GLY A 163 23.52 -13.70 0.59
C GLY A 163 24.13 -12.31 0.80
N LEU A 164 24.03 -11.73 2.00
CA LEU A 164 24.69 -10.47 2.32
C LEU A 164 25.98 -10.68 3.10
N GLU A 165 26.97 -9.84 2.79
CA GLU A 165 28.24 -9.77 3.50
C GLU A 165 28.07 -9.03 4.83
N GLY A 166 28.47 -9.67 5.92
CA GLY A 166 28.47 -9.08 7.24
C GLY A 166 29.48 -9.76 8.15
N ASP A 167 30.04 -8.98 9.05
CA ASP A 167 31.13 -9.37 9.92
C ASP A 167 30.59 -10.17 11.12
N ARG A 168 30.32 -11.48 10.94
CA ARG A 168 30.16 -12.48 12.02
C ARG A 168 29.86 -13.90 11.54
N THR A 169 30.34 -14.87 12.33
CA THR A 169 29.80 -16.23 12.41
C THR A 169 28.50 -16.21 13.21
N GLY A 170 27.36 -16.50 12.58
CA GLY A 170 26.06 -16.45 13.23
C GLY A 170 24.96 -17.07 12.39
N ARG A 171 23.79 -17.25 13.01
CA ARG A 171 22.58 -17.73 12.31
C ARG A 171 22.19 -16.72 11.23
N LYS A 172 22.02 -17.21 10.02
CA LYS A 172 21.48 -16.43 8.90
C LYS A 172 20.07 -16.87 8.58
N LEU A 173 19.22 -15.90 8.27
CA LEU A 173 17.85 -16.09 7.83
C LEU A 173 17.75 -15.92 6.32
N GLN A 174 16.80 -16.61 5.71
CA GLN A 174 16.46 -16.39 4.30
C GLN A 174 15.48 -15.21 4.22
N LEU A 175 15.88 -14.14 3.54
CA LEU A 175 14.97 -13.02 3.25
C LEU A 175 14.04 -13.45 2.11
N LYS A 176 12.77 -13.75 2.41
CA LYS A 176 11.81 -14.29 1.43
C LYS A 176 11.04 -13.18 0.72
N SER A 177 10.72 -12.09 1.42
CA SER A 177 10.10 -10.94 0.77
C SER A 177 10.45 -9.59 1.41
N ILE A 178 10.37 -8.55 0.58
CA ILE A 178 10.40 -7.15 0.95
C ILE A 178 9.07 -6.55 0.51
N THR A 179 8.42 -5.78 1.38
CA THR A 179 7.36 -4.86 0.98
C THR A 179 7.80 -3.43 1.27
N THR A 180 7.71 -2.54 0.28
CA THR A 180 7.87 -1.09 0.46
C THR A 180 6.52 -0.40 0.30
N MET A 181 6.27 0.63 1.09
CA MET A 181 5.03 1.41 1.09
C MET A 181 5.38 2.89 1.15
N GLY A 182 4.71 3.72 0.34
CA GLY A 182 4.98 5.17 0.32
C GLY A 182 6.45 5.48 0.04
N SER A 183 7.07 4.74 -0.89
CA SER A 183 8.54 4.67 -0.99
C SER A 183 9.15 5.78 -1.84
N PRO A 184 10.06 6.61 -1.28
CA PRO A 184 10.80 7.61 -2.03
C PRO A 184 12.18 7.10 -2.49
N ILE A 185 12.41 5.77 -2.57
CA ILE A 185 13.73 5.19 -2.88
C ILE A 185 14.33 5.81 -4.14
N LEU A 186 13.57 5.95 -5.24
CA LEU A 186 14.13 6.52 -6.48
C LEU A 186 14.67 7.93 -6.29
N PHE A 187 13.93 8.79 -5.58
CA PHE A 187 14.36 10.15 -5.31
C PHE A 187 15.67 10.15 -4.50
N PHE A 188 15.74 9.33 -3.45
CA PHE A 188 16.91 9.27 -2.59
C PHE A 188 18.09 8.56 -3.23
N ASN A 189 17.84 7.61 -4.14
CA ASN A 189 18.90 6.89 -4.81
C ASN A 189 19.74 7.82 -5.69
N THR A 190 19.17 8.93 -6.18
CA THR A 190 19.95 9.98 -6.87
C THR A 190 21.05 10.58 -5.98
N MET A 191 20.83 10.65 -4.67
CA MET A 191 21.82 11.11 -3.68
C MET A 191 22.72 9.96 -3.22
N LEU A 192 22.14 8.79 -2.96
CA LEU A 192 22.88 7.64 -2.41
C LEU A 192 23.81 6.99 -3.42
N GLY A 193 23.50 7.08 -4.72
CA GLY A 193 24.31 6.51 -5.79
C GLY A 193 24.41 4.99 -5.74
N ILE A 194 23.41 4.30 -5.18
CA ILE A 194 23.42 2.84 -5.11
C ILE A 194 23.09 2.29 -6.49
N SER A 195 24.01 1.48 -7.02
CA SER A 195 23.88 0.94 -8.36
C SER A 195 22.91 -0.27 -8.36
N PRO A 196 22.05 -0.41 -9.38
CA PRO A 196 21.14 -1.56 -9.51
C PRO A 196 21.87 -2.91 -9.49
N GLU A 197 23.14 -2.95 -9.91
CA GLU A 197 23.98 -4.15 -9.89
C GLU A 197 24.10 -4.77 -8.50
N ARG A 198 24.04 -3.98 -7.41
CA ARG A 198 24.07 -4.53 -6.04
C ARG A 198 22.85 -5.36 -5.71
N VAL A 199 21.68 -4.98 -6.23
CA VAL A 199 20.45 -5.78 -6.09
C VAL A 199 20.61 -7.09 -6.87
N LYS A 200 21.17 -7.00 -8.08
CA LYS A 200 21.42 -8.18 -8.93
C LYS A 200 22.34 -9.18 -8.23
N GLU A 201 23.51 -8.72 -7.79
CA GLU A 201 24.49 -9.53 -7.05
C GLU A 201 23.87 -10.21 -5.83
N PHE A 202 23.03 -9.50 -5.07
CA PHE A 202 22.33 -10.07 -3.94
C PHE A 202 21.34 -11.16 -4.37
N THR A 203 20.53 -10.92 -5.41
CA THR A 203 19.52 -11.88 -5.87
C THR A 203 20.14 -13.13 -6.49
N LEU A 204 21.34 -13.06 -7.08
CA LEU A 204 22.07 -14.23 -7.59
C LEU A 204 22.49 -15.22 -6.50
N THR A 205 22.40 -14.84 -5.22
CA THR A 205 22.67 -15.76 -4.10
C THR A 205 21.51 -16.73 -3.83
N TYR A 206 20.34 -16.46 -4.41
CA TYR A 206 19.18 -17.33 -4.37
C TYR A 206 19.31 -18.44 -5.44
N ARG A 207 18.77 -19.63 -5.16
CA ARG A 207 18.86 -20.80 -6.07
C ARG A 207 17.50 -21.20 -6.62
N ASP A 208 16.68 -21.80 -5.76
CA ASP A 208 15.39 -22.40 -6.16
C ASP A 208 14.20 -21.44 -5.91
N ASP A 209 14.41 -20.39 -5.12
CA ASP A 209 13.42 -19.38 -4.78
C ASP A 209 13.80 -18.02 -5.39
N SER A 210 12.82 -17.14 -5.60
CA SER A 210 13.05 -15.72 -5.86
C SER A 210 12.80 -14.89 -4.60
N LEU A 211 13.61 -13.84 -4.38
CA LEU A 211 13.21 -12.74 -3.50
C LEU A 211 11.97 -12.07 -4.11
N ARG A 212 10.92 -11.89 -3.30
CA ARG A 212 9.72 -11.16 -3.75
C ARG A 212 9.75 -9.73 -3.22
N TRP A 213 9.59 -8.77 -4.11
CA TRP A 213 9.56 -7.36 -3.78
C TRP A 213 8.24 -6.74 -4.20
N LEU A 214 7.40 -6.42 -3.22
CA LEU A 214 6.16 -5.69 -3.43
C LEU A 214 6.38 -4.21 -3.13
N ASN A 215 5.97 -3.33 -4.02
CA ASN A 215 5.93 -1.89 -3.76
C ASN A 215 4.48 -1.39 -3.82
N VAL A 216 3.95 -0.96 -2.68
CA VAL A 216 2.57 -0.45 -2.57
C VAL A 216 2.58 1.08 -2.65
N ILE A 217 1.81 1.60 -3.59
CA ILE A 217 1.77 3.03 -3.94
C ILE A 217 0.34 3.52 -3.78
N HIS A 218 0.12 4.49 -2.89
CA HIS A 218 -1.14 5.21 -2.83
C HIS A 218 -1.13 6.30 -3.90
N SER A 219 -2.17 6.40 -4.73
CA SER A 219 -2.19 7.32 -5.89
C SER A 219 -2.01 8.79 -5.53
N SER A 220 -2.42 9.17 -4.32
CA SER A 220 -2.32 10.54 -3.79
C SER A 220 -1.07 10.78 -2.93
N ASP A 221 -0.22 9.77 -2.73
CA ASP A 221 1.03 9.92 -1.97
C ASP A 221 2.16 10.47 -2.86
N VAL A 222 2.48 11.75 -2.66
CA VAL A 222 3.38 12.54 -3.53
C VAL A 222 4.85 12.16 -3.45
N ILE A 223 5.24 11.30 -2.50
CA ILE A 223 6.62 10.81 -2.37
C ILE A 223 6.76 9.32 -2.69
N ALA A 224 5.67 8.66 -3.06
CA ALA A 224 5.66 7.26 -3.46
C ALA A 224 5.89 7.14 -4.97
N TYR A 225 6.90 6.37 -5.38
CA TYR A 225 7.23 6.17 -6.79
C TYR A 225 7.27 4.66 -7.14
N PRO A 226 6.92 4.29 -8.39
CA PRO A 226 7.13 2.93 -8.87
C PRO A 226 8.62 2.60 -8.94
N LEU A 227 8.99 1.37 -8.58
CA LEU A 227 10.40 0.98 -8.47
C LEU A 227 10.89 0.11 -9.62
N GLY A 228 9.99 -0.51 -10.40
CA GLY A 228 10.35 -1.57 -11.34
C GLY A 228 11.46 -1.18 -12.34
N ALA A 229 11.35 -0.01 -12.96
CA ALA A 229 12.36 0.46 -13.91
C ALA A 229 13.71 0.81 -13.24
N GLY A 230 13.67 1.33 -12.01
CA GLY A 230 14.89 1.72 -11.27
C GLY A 230 15.67 0.53 -10.70
N LEU A 231 14.99 -0.60 -10.48
CA LEU A 231 15.61 -1.85 -10.04
C LEU A 231 16.28 -2.62 -11.19
N ALA A 232 16.09 -2.20 -12.45
CA ALA A 232 16.70 -2.80 -13.65
C ALA A 232 16.54 -4.34 -13.71
N ILE A 233 15.33 -4.82 -13.40
CA ILE A 233 15.00 -6.25 -13.29
C ILE A 233 14.89 -6.85 -14.70
N ASP A 234 15.53 -8.00 -14.90
CA ASP A 234 15.40 -8.86 -16.07
C ASP A 234 15.08 -10.30 -15.65
N GLU A 235 14.74 -11.15 -16.63
CA GLU A 235 14.31 -12.54 -16.41
C GLU A 235 15.41 -13.46 -15.88
N THR A 236 16.68 -13.02 -15.82
CA THR A 236 17.80 -13.82 -15.31
C THR A 236 17.97 -13.72 -13.80
N TYR A 237 17.21 -12.85 -13.14
CA TYR A 237 17.31 -12.64 -11.69
C TYR A 237 16.31 -13.48 -10.91
N HIS A 238 16.75 -13.94 -9.74
CA HIS A 238 15.88 -14.53 -8.73
C HIS A 238 15.15 -13.42 -7.93
N LEU A 239 14.49 -12.51 -8.65
CA LEU A 239 13.74 -11.37 -8.10
C LEU A 239 12.40 -11.25 -8.81
N SER A 240 11.31 -11.44 -8.06
CA SER A 240 9.96 -11.09 -8.50
C SER A 240 9.62 -9.71 -7.96
N HIS A 241 9.14 -8.80 -8.81
CA HIS A 241 8.78 -7.45 -8.40
C HIS A 241 7.41 -7.05 -8.92
N GLU A 242 6.65 -6.35 -8.08
CA GLU A 242 5.33 -5.81 -8.44
C GLU A 242 5.13 -4.42 -7.82
N ASP A 243 4.69 -3.46 -8.64
CA ASP A 243 4.15 -2.19 -8.19
C ASP A 243 2.61 -2.30 -8.09
N VAL A 244 2.05 -2.23 -6.88
CA VAL A 244 0.60 -2.28 -6.64
C VAL A 244 0.07 -0.90 -6.26
N TYR A 245 -0.98 -0.47 -6.95
CA TYR A 245 -1.62 0.82 -6.70
C TYR A 245 -2.86 0.68 -5.81
N VAL A 246 -2.92 1.51 -4.78
CA VAL A 246 -4.09 1.74 -3.93
C VAL A 246 -4.66 3.11 -4.31
N SER A 247 -5.82 3.11 -4.96
CA SER A 247 -6.45 4.31 -5.53
C SER A 247 -7.68 4.75 -4.75
N THR A 248 -7.61 4.71 -3.41
CA THR A 248 -8.65 5.26 -2.55
C THR A 248 -8.47 6.78 -2.42
N ASP A 249 -9.57 7.53 -2.31
CA ASP A 249 -9.47 8.93 -1.88
C ASP A 249 -8.89 8.95 -0.46
N ALA A 250 -7.85 9.75 -0.21
CA ALA A 250 -7.25 9.81 1.12
C ALA A 250 -8.27 10.36 2.14
N ASN A 251 -9.08 11.34 1.71
CA ASN A 251 -10.20 11.88 2.47
C ASN A 251 -11.26 12.59 1.62
N PHE A 252 -12.34 12.99 2.30
CA PHE A 252 -13.46 13.73 1.71
C PHE A 252 -13.06 15.10 1.16
N ALA A 253 -12.11 15.80 1.79
CA ALA A 253 -11.67 17.13 1.37
C ALA A 253 -10.84 17.07 0.07
N GLU A 254 -9.96 16.08 -0.07
CA GLU A 254 -9.28 15.75 -1.33
C GLU A 254 -10.30 15.45 -2.43
N LYS A 255 -11.25 14.56 -2.16
CA LYS A 255 -12.30 14.19 -3.14
C LYS A 255 -13.08 15.40 -3.62
N ALA A 256 -13.49 16.26 -2.68
CA ALA A 256 -14.19 17.51 -2.99
C ALA A 256 -13.32 18.43 -3.86
N ALA A 257 -12.07 18.71 -3.45
CA ALA A 257 -11.15 19.55 -4.20
C ALA A 257 -10.89 19.01 -5.61
N ARG A 258 -10.68 17.70 -5.77
CA ARG A 258 -10.49 17.05 -7.06
C ARG A 258 -11.73 17.16 -7.94
N SER A 259 -12.93 16.97 -7.36
CA SER A 259 -14.20 17.06 -8.10
C SER A 259 -14.51 18.46 -8.66
N ILE A 260 -13.97 19.51 -8.03
CA ILE A 260 -14.12 20.90 -8.49
C ILE A 260 -12.92 21.42 -9.30
N GLY A 261 -11.99 20.53 -9.68
CA GLY A 261 -10.83 20.87 -10.52
C GLY A 261 -9.65 21.52 -9.79
N GLN A 262 -9.66 21.57 -8.45
CA GLN A 262 -8.62 22.19 -7.62
C GLN A 262 -7.50 21.19 -7.29
N MET A 263 -6.69 20.84 -8.29
CA MET A 263 -5.68 19.77 -8.18
C MET A 263 -4.56 20.07 -7.17
N GLU A 264 -4.10 21.32 -7.07
CA GLU A 264 -3.07 21.71 -6.10
C GLU A 264 -3.58 21.61 -4.66
N ALA A 265 -4.84 22.00 -4.43
CA ALA A 265 -5.49 21.87 -3.13
C ALA A 265 -5.74 20.40 -2.78
N ALA A 266 -6.20 19.59 -3.75
CA ALA A 266 -6.36 18.15 -3.56
C ALA A 266 -5.05 17.48 -3.15
N MET A 267 -3.94 17.82 -3.82
CA MET A 267 -2.61 17.34 -3.46
C MET A 267 -2.21 17.75 -2.04
N ALA A 268 -2.35 19.03 -1.69
CA ALA A 268 -1.98 19.52 -0.36
C ALA A 268 -2.81 18.90 0.78
N LEU A 269 -4.08 18.56 0.51
CA LEU A 269 -5.01 17.96 1.46
C LEU A 269 -4.90 16.43 1.53
N GLY A 270 -4.51 15.78 0.44
CA GLY A 270 -4.48 14.31 0.33
C GLY A 270 -3.12 13.69 0.63
N ALA A 271 -2.01 14.40 0.35
CA ALA A 271 -0.67 13.81 0.36
C ALA A 271 -0.26 13.18 1.69
N GLY A 272 -0.38 13.91 2.80
CA GLY A 272 0.00 13.40 4.12
C GLY A 272 -0.91 12.26 4.60
N GLU A 273 -2.21 12.36 4.32
CA GLU A 273 -3.19 11.34 4.73
C GLU A 273 -3.04 10.06 3.91
N ALA A 274 -2.88 10.17 2.60
CA ALA A 274 -2.50 9.08 1.71
C ALA A 274 -1.25 8.37 2.22
N HIS A 275 -0.24 9.16 2.61
CA HIS A 275 1.03 8.65 3.09
C HIS A 275 0.92 7.85 4.39
N VAL A 276 -0.05 8.12 5.28
CA VAL A 276 -0.24 7.30 6.50
C VAL A 276 -1.30 6.21 6.33
N SER A 277 -2.13 6.29 5.29
CA SER A 277 -3.28 5.40 5.08
C SER A 277 -2.91 3.93 4.86
N TYR A 278 -1.68 3.63 4.41
CA TYR A 278 -1.23 2.26 4.14
C TYR A 278 -1.43 1.31 5.32
N TRP A 279 -1.25 1.81 6.55
CA TRP A 279 -1.40 1.02 7.78
C TRP A 279 -2.82 0.53 8.04
N ASN A 280 -3.82 1.16 7.44
CA ASN A 280 -5.24 0.88 7.64
C ASN A 280 -5.95 0.48 6.34
N CYS A 281 -5.20 0.20 5.28
CA CYS A 281 -5.77 -0.16 3.98
C CYS A 281 -5.88 -1.68 3.84
N GLY A 282 -7.10 -2.17 3.59
CA GLY A 282 -7.37 -3.60 3.36
C GLY A 282 -6.57 -4.15 2.17
N LYS A 283 -6.52 -3.41 1.05
CA LYS A 283 -5.75 -3.81 -0.14
C LYS A 283 -4.26 -3.95 0.18
N THR A 284 -3.68 -2.99 0.90
CA THR A 284 -2.27 -3.07 1.35
C THR A 284 -2.02 -4.33 2.18
N SER A 285 -2.91 -4.64 3.12
CA SER A 285 -2.82 -5.85 3.94
C SER A 285 -2.88 -7.11 3.10
N SER A 286 -3.87 -7.21 2.20
CA SER A 286 -4.01 -8.35 1.29
C SER A 286 -2.77 -8.53 0.41
N SER A 287 -2.28 -7.47 -0.24
CA SER A 287 -1.07 -7.57 -1.07
C SER A 287 0.15 -8.01 -0.26
N ILE A 288 0.30 -7.55 0.99
CA ILE A 288 1.38 -8.01 1.88
C ILE A 288 1.25 -9.50 2.20
N VAL A 289 0.05 -9.98 2.52
CA VAL A 289 -0.18 -11.41 2.80
C VAL A 289 0.17 -12.26 1.58
N CYS A 290 -0.26 -11.84 0.39
CA CYS A 290 0.12 -12.47 -0.88
C CYS A 290 1.63 -12.56 -1.06
N ASN A 291 2.32 -11.44 -0.85
CA ASN A 291 3.77 -11.35 -1.00
C ASN A 291 4.52 -12.23 0.02
N ILE A 292 4.05 -12.28 1.27
CA ILE A 292 4.63 -13.11 2.32
C ILE A 292 4.44 -14.60 1.99
N LEU A 293 3.20 -15.00 1.69
CA LEU A 293 2.82 -16.41 1.51
C LEU A 293 3.09 -16.97 0.11
N ASP A 294 3.51 -16.13 -0.84
CA ASP A 294 3.70 -16.49 -2.25
C ASP A 294 2.42 -17.03 -2.90
N ILE A 295 1.33 -16.29 -2.72
CA ILE A 295 0.02 -16.62 -3.29
C ILE A 295 -0.51 -15.44 -4.09
N LYS A 296 -1.35 -15.72 -5.09
CA LYS A 296 -2.03 -14.68 -5.88
C LYS A 296 -3.18 -14.07 -5.10
N GLU A 297 -3.51 -12.80 -5.39
CA GLU A 297 -4.58 -12.04 -4.69
C GLU A 297 -5.96 -12.71 -4.83
N ALA A 298 -6.21 -13.36 -5.96
CA ALA A 298 -7.39 -14.21 -6.19
C ALA A 298 -7.51 -15.43 -5.25
N ASN A 299 -6.49 -15.72 -4.44
CA ASN A 299 -6.53 -16.74 -3.38
C ASN A 299 -6.87 -16.14 -2.01
N LEU A 300 -6.77 -14.81 -1.83
CA LEU A 300 -7.10 -14.09 -0.59
C LEU A 300 -8.52 -13.58 -0.58
N SER A 301 -8.93 -12.96 -1.67
CA SER A 301 -10.35 -12.86 -1.95
C SER A 301 -10.77 -14.27 -2.36
N GLY A 302 -11.67 -14.89 -1.63
CA GLY A 302 -12.61 -15.79 -2.30
C GLY A 302 -13.37 -14.91 -3.28
N ASP A 303 -12.76 -14.66 -4.45
CA ASP A 303 -13.06 -13.55 -5.34
C ASP A 303 -14.50 -13.68 -5.78
N THR A 304 -15.40 -13.02 -5.06
CA THR A 304 -16.82 -13.23 -5.26
C THR A 304 -17.15 -12.72 -6.64
N SER A 305 -17.73 -13.59 -7.46
CA SER A 305 -18.26 -13.33 -8.80
C SER A 305 -19.06 -12.03 -8.80
N ILE A 306 -19.71 -11.69 -7.69
CA ILE A 306 -20.37 -10.40 -7.44
C ILE A 306 -19.55 -9.18 -7.87
N GLN A 307 -18.32 -9.00 -7.37
CA GLN A 307 -17.58 -7.77 -7.64
C GLN A 307 -17.16 -7.67 -9.11
N SER A 308 -16.75 -8.80 -9.69
CA SER A 308 -16.43 -8.88 -11.13
C SER A 308 -17.66 -8.65 -12.01
N VAL A 309 -18.83 -9.17 -11.60
CA VAL A 309 -20.11 -8.99 -12.29
C VAL A 309 -20.56 -7.54 -12.20
N ILE A 310 -20.44 -6.89 -11.04
CA ILE A 310 -20.81 -5.47 -10.86
C ILE A 310 -19.97 -4.58 -11.77
N ALA A 311 -18.64 -4.76 -11.77
CA ALA A 311 -17.75 -3.97 -12.62
C ALA A 311 -18.06 -4.14 -14.12
N LEU A 312 -18.47 -5.34 -14.55
CA LEU A 312 -18.90 -5.58 -15.94
C LEU A 312 -20.23 -4.89 -16.25
N LEU A 313 -21.19 -4.91 -15.32
CA LEU A 313 -22.49 -4.27 -15.48
C LEU A 313 -22.39 -2.74 -15.53
N GLU A 314 -21.55 -2.14 -14.69
CA GLU A 314 -21.29 -0.69 -14.69
C GLU A 314 -20.73 -0.17 -16.02
N ASN A 315 -20.04 -1.04 -16.77
CA ASN A 315 -19.49 -0.72 -18.09
C ASN A 315 -20.48 -0.93 -19.25
N VAL A 316 -21.68 -1.43 -19.00
CA VAL A 316 -22.71 -1.57 -20.05
C VAL A 316 -23.18 -0.18 -20.47
N SER A 317 -23.15 0.10 -21.77
CA SER A 317 -23.61 1.38 -22.31
C SER A 317 -25.06 1.67 -21.90
N GLY A 318 -25.31 2.85 -21.34
CA GLY A 318 -26.63 3.25 -20.88
C GLY A 318 -27.08 2.61 -19.55
N MET A 319 -26.18 1.92 -18.84
CA MET A 319 -26.46 1.44 -17.49
C MET A 319 -26.70 2.60 -16.55
N THR A 320 -27.87 2.61 -15.91
CA THR A 320 -28.22 3.56 -14.87
C THR A 320 -28.30 2.82 -13.55
N CYS A 321 -27.41 3.15 -12.62
CA CYS A 321 -27.45 2.60 -11.27
C CYS A 321 -28.66 3.17 -10.53
N ASP A 322 -29.58 2.29 -10.15
CA ASP A 322 -30.78 2.65 -9.42
C ASP A 322 -30.54 2.35 -7.94
N GLN A 323 -30.82 3.30 -7.05
CA GLN A 323 -30.78 3.05 -5.61
C GLN A 323 -32.10 2.46 -5.07
N MET A 324 -33.11 2.23 -5.93
CA MET A 324 -34.40 1.71 -5.53
C MET A 324 -34.47 0.18 -5.43
N ARG A 325 -35.23 -0.28 -4.43
CA ARG A 325 -35.54 -1.68 -4.12
C ARG A 325 -36.51 -2.27 -5.15
N LEU A 326 -36.33 -3.55 -5.50
CA LEU A 326 -37.23 -4.39 -6.30
C LEU A 326 -38.71 -3.95 -6.17
N HIS A 327 -39.33 -3.54 -7.27
CA HIS A 327 -40.74 -3.19 -7.27
C HIS A 327 -41.59 -4.47 -7.33
N VAL A 328 -42.68 -4.52 -6.55
CA VAL A 328 -43.53 -5.71 -6.33
C VAL A 328 -44.23 -6.23 -7.60
N ASN A 329 -44.21 -5.48 -8.71
CA ASN A 329 -44.93 -5.78 -9.96
C ASN A 329 -44.03 -6.22 -11.12
N ASP A 330 -42.81 -6.61 -10.80
CA ASP A 330 -41.79 -6.98 -11.76
C ASP A 330 -41.90 -8.46 -12.17
N ASN A 331 -41.96 -8.73 -13.48
CA ASN A 331 -41.97 -10.10 -13.98
C ASN A 331 -40.53 -10.65 -13.97
N PRO A 332 -40.24 -11.72 -13.22
CA PRO A 332 -38.91 -12.32 -13.21
C PRO A 332 -38.63 -12.91 -14.60
N ALA A 333 -37.61 -12.38 -15.26
CA ALA A 333 -37.17 -12.89 -16.56
C ALA A 333 -36.19 -14.06 -16.38
N ASN A 334 -35.25 -13.94 -15.43
CA ASN A 334 -34.33 -15.01 -15.03
C ASN A 334 -33.71 -14.75 -13.65
N SER A 335 -33.35 -15.82 -12.93
CA SER A 335 -32.57 -15.76 -11.70
C SER A 335 -31.47 -16.84 -11.74
N LEU A 336 -30.22 -16.43 -11.58
CA LEU A 336 -29.05 -17.29 -11.72
C LEU A 336 -28.15 -17.19 -10.49
N SER A 337 -27.65 -18.33 -10.01
CA SER A 337 -26.67 -18.37 -8.92
C SER A 337 -25.25 -18.36 -9.48
N PHE A 338 -24.33 -17.66 -8.81
CA PHE A 338 -22.92 -17.66 -9.18
C PHE A 338 -22.25 -19.00 -8.84
N LYS A 339 -21.28 -19.42 -9.67
CA LYS A 339 -20.58 -20.72 -9.56
C LYS A 339 -19.82 -20.88 -8.24
N ASP A 340 -19.36 -19.79 -7.68
CA ASP A 340 -18.61 -19.72 -6.43
C ASP A 340 -19.49 -19.62 -5.18
N GLY A 341 -20.82 -19.62 -5.34
CA GLY A 341 -21.78 -19.48 -4.23
C GLY A 341 -21.79 -18.09 -3.59
N SER A 342 -21.12 -17.10 -4.18
CA SER A 342 -21.02 -15.76 -3.60
C SER A 342 -22.35 -15.04 -3.51
N GLY A 343 -23.28 -15.37 -4.41
CA GLY A 343 -24.59 -14.73 -4.50
C GLY A 343 -25.35 -15.10 -5.77
N ARG A 344 -26.24 -14.20 -6.20
CA ARG A 344 -27.14 -14.43 -7.33
C ARG A 344 -27.41 -13.17 -8.13
N LEU A 345 -27.61 -13.34 -9.43
CA LEU A 345 -28.05 -12.34 -10.39
C LEU A 345 -29.53 -12.52 -10.67
N HIS A 346 -30.31 -11.44 -10.59
CA HIS A 346 -31.72 -11.40 -10.95
C HIS A 346 -31.89 -10.45 -12.14
N HIS A 347 -32.47 -10.97 -13.22
CA HIS A 347 -32.88 -10.19 -14.38
C HIS A 347 -34.41 -10.12 -14.41
N VAL A 348 -34.92 -8.90 -14.53
CA VAL A 348 -36.32 -8.56 -14.40
C VAL A 348 -36.74 -7.65 -15.55
N ILE A 349 -37.99 -7.78 -15.99
CA ILE A 349 -38.58 -6.88 -16.98
C ILE A 349 -39.83 -6.25 -16.37
N ASN A 350 -39.83 -4.92 -16.27
CA ASN A 350 -40.96 -4.19 -15.70
C ASN A 350 -42.11 -4.05 -16.70
N VAL A 351 -43.24 -3.48 -16.26
CA VAL A 351 -44.45 -3.27 -17.08
C VAL A 351 -44.22 -2.40 -18.32
N ALA A 352 -43.19 -1.54 -18.32
CA ALA A 352 -42.80 -0.71 -19.46
C ALA A 352 -41.78 -1.41 -20.40
N ARG A 353 -41.53 -2.70 -20.19
CA ARG A 353 -40.55 -3.51 -20.92
C ARG A 353 -39.10 -3.01 -20.78
N ILE A 354 -38.78 -2.37 -19.66
CA ILE A 354 -37.42 -1.95 -19.32
C ILE A 354 -36.75 -3.09 -18.57
N HIS A 355 -35.49 -3.37 -18.92
CA HIS A 355 -34.71 -4.44 -18.32
C HIS A 355 -33.97 -3.93 -17.08
N HIS A 356 -34.14 -4.65 -15.97
CA HIS A 356 -33.49 -4.39 -14.68
C HIS A 356 -32.61 -5.56 -14.28
N VAL A 357 -31.46 -5.28 -13.66
CA VAL A 357 -30.58 -6.29 -13.06
C VAL A 357 -30.34 -5.97 -11.60
N TYR A 358 -30.34 -7.02 -10.79
CA TYR A 358 -30.01 -6.95 -9.37
C TYR A 358 -28.99 -8.02 -9.02
N ILE A 359 -27.96 -7.64 -8.27
CA ILE A 359 -26.96 -8.56 -7.75
C ILE A 359 -27.15 -8.64 -6.24
N PHE A 360 -27.34 -9.85 -5.73
CA PHE A 360 -27.47 -10.12 -4.31
C PHE A 360 -26.29 -10.95 -3.81
N ASP A 361 -25.85 -10.71 -2.58
CA ASP A 361 -24.91 -11.60 -1.89
C ASP A 361 -25.58 -12.87 -1.34
N HIS A 362 -24.78 -13.75 -0.75
CA HIS A 362 -25.23 -14.98 -0.08
C HIS A 362 -26.22 -14.73 1.08
N ASN A 363 -26.24 -13.53 1.67
CA ASN A 363 -27.18 -13.13 2.70
C ASN A 363 -28.45 -12.49 2.13
N ASN A 364 -28.62 -12.49 0.79
CA ASN A 364 -29.69 -11.83 0.06
C ASN A 364 -29.73 -10.31 0.23
N LEU A 365 -28.61 -9.67 0.55
CA LEU A 365 -28.49 -8.21 0.53
C LEU A 365 -28.17 -7.76 -0.90
N CYS A 366 -28.90 -6.75 -1.37
CA CYS A 366 -28.70 -6.18 -2.70
C CYS A 366 -27.38 -5.40 -2.71
N GLN A 367 -26.42 -5.86 -3.51
CA GLN A 367 -25.11 -5.25 -3.69
C GLN A 367 -25.07 -4.31 -4.91
N PHE A 368 -25.94 -4.57 -5.90
CA PHE A 368 -26.08 -3.72 -7.09
C PHE A 368 -27.49 -3.78 -7.65
N SER A 369 -27.96 -2.65 -8.17
CA SER A 369 -29.22 -2.54 -8.90
C SER A 369 -29.06 -1.52 -10.02
N GLY A 370 -29.53 -1.88 -11.22
CA GLY A 370 -29.45 -0.98 -12.36
C GLY A 370 -30.37 -1.40 -13.50
N TYR A 371 -30.58 -0.48 -14.43
CA TYR A 371 -31.40 -0.70 -15.61
C TYR A 371 -30.81 -0.04 -16.85
N VAL A 372 -31.29 -0.47 -18.01
CA VAL A 372 -30.97 0.17 -19.29
C VAL A 372 -32.23 0.61 -20.02
N GLY A 373 -32.20 1.79 -20.63
CA GLY A 373 -33.28 2.24 -21.52
C GLY A 373 -33.37 1.40 -22.81
N TRP A 374 -34.48 1.53 -23.55
CA TRP A 374 -34.77 0.71 -24.75
C TRP A 374 -33.67 0.74 -25.83
N VAL A 375 -32.91 1.83 -25.93
CA VAL A 375 -31.84 1.99 -26.93
C VAL A 375 -30.65 1.06 -26.66
N HIS A 376 -30.46 0.63 -25.41
CA HIS A 376 -29.30 -0.14 -24.97
C HIS A 376 -29.65 -1.58 -24.56
N THR A 377 -30.87 -2.03 -24.86
CA THR A 377 -31.36 -3.37 -24.48
C THR A 377 -30.51 -4.48 -25.09
N ASP A 378 -30.13 -4.39 -26.36
CA ASP A 378 -29.36 -5.45 -27.03
C ASP A 378 -27.96 -5.61 -26.43
N SER A 379 -27.25 -4.50 -26.17
CA SER A 379 -25.93 -4.52 -25.53
C SER A 379 -25.99 -5.08 -24.11
N PHE A 380 -27.06 -4.78 -23.37
CA PHE A 380 -27.29 -5.30 -22.03
C PHE A 380 -27.59 -6.80 -22.03
N LEU A 381 -28.42 -7.29 -22.96
CA LEU A 381 -28.72 -8.72 -23.09
C LEU A 381 -27.47 -9.52 -23.48
N GLN A 382 -26.62 -8.98 -24.34
CA GLN A 382 -25.33 -9.61 -24.66
C GLN A 382 -24.40 -9.68 -23.44
N ALA A 383 -24.36 -8.61 -22.63
CA ALA A 383 -23.59 -8.60 -21.39
C ALA A 383 -24.14 -9.64 -20.40
N LEU A 384 -25.45 -9.75 -20.24
CA LEU A 384 -26.06 -10.79 -19.39
C LEU A 384 -25.72 -12.21 -19.85
N LEU A 385 -25.78 -12.49 -21.16
CA LEU A 385 -25.39 -13.80 -21.70
C LEU A 385 -23.91 -14.13 -21.44
N LEU A 386 -23.03 -13.14 -21.56
CA LEU A 386 -21.61 -13.30 -21.24
C LEU A 386 -21.41 -13.58 -19.75
N LEU A 387 -22.11 -12.85 -18.89
CA LEU A 387 -22.07 -13.02 -17.44
C LEU A 387 -22.57 -14.39 -17.02
N GLU A 388 -23.69 -14.84 -17.59
CA GLU A 388 -24.25 -16.17 -17.34
C GLU A 388 -23.24 -17.27 -17.69
N LYS A 389 -22.66 -17.21 -18.90
CA LYS A 389 -21.68 -18.20 -19.35
C LYS A 389 -20.41 -18.22 -18.48
N THR A 390 -19.94 -17.05 -18.07
CA THR A 390 -18.68 -16.89 -17.36
C THR A 390 -18.84 -17.23 -15.88
N PHE A 391 -19.86 -16.68 -15.22
CA PHE A 391 -19.97 -16.63 -13.76
C PHE A 391 -21.12 -17.47 -13.17
N CYS A 392 -22.11 -17.91 -13.95
CA CYS A 392 -23.29 -18.61 -13.42
C CYS A 392 -23.30 -20.11 -13.76
N CYS A 393 -23.91 -20.93 -12.90
CA CYS A 393 -24.16 -22.33 -13.20
C CYS A 393 -25.26 -22.45 -14.27
N SER A 394 -25.04 -23.26 -15.30
CA SER A 394 -26.10 -23.60 -16.26
C SER A 394 -27.27 -24.24 -15.51
N SER A 395 -28.48 -23.72 -15.67
CA SER A 395 -29.67 -24.41 -15.19
C SER A 395 -29.77 -25.76 -15.90
N ALA A 396 -29.73 -26.84 -15.14
CA ALA A 396 -30.18 -28.13 -15.64
C ALA A 396 -31.67 -27.99 -15.99
N SER A 397 -32.02 -28.27 -17.24
CA SER A 397 -33.38 -28.42 -17.73
C SER A 397 -34.13 -29.52 -16.99
#